data_AF-A0A834MA79-F1
#
_entry.id   AF-A0A834MA79-F1
#
_cell.length_a   1.000
_cell.length_b   1.000
_cell.length_c   1.000
_cell.angle_alpha   90.00
_cell.angle_beta   90.00
_cell.angle_gamma   90.00
#
_symmetry.space_group_name_H-M   'P 1'
#
loop_
_entity.id
_entity.type
_entity.pdbx_description
1 polymer ?
#
loop_
_entity_poly.entity_id
_entity_poly.type
_entity_poly.pdbx_seq_one_letter_code
_entity_poly.pdbx_strand_id
1 'polypeptide(L)'
;DPRFNDEIDLRTGYKTDLILCMPICNYEGDVIGVAQIINKTDDSTEFSNRDVEVFQRYLTFCGIGIQNAQLFEVSVLEYKRNQVGI
;
A
#
# COMPACT_ATOMS: atom_id res chain seq x y z
N ASP A 1 2.98 -20.33 -8.27
CA ASP A 1 1.62 -20.08 -7.75
C ASP A 1 0.73 -19.75 -8.95
N PRO A 2 -0.44 -20.39 -9.14
CA PRO A 2 -1.32 -20.10 -10.28
C PRO A 2 -1.95 -18.69 -10.25
N ARG A 3 -1.82 -17.95 -9.14
CA ARG A 3 -2.27 -16.56 -9.00
C ARG A 3 -1.21 -15.54 -9.43
N PHE A 4 0.01 -15.99 -9.72
CA PHE A 4 1.10 -15.12 -10.16
C PHE A 4 0.93 -14.78 -11.64
N ASN A 5 0.95 -13.48 -11.96
CA ASN A 5 0.89 -12.98 -13.33
C ASN A 5 2.30 -12.56 -13.79
N ASP A 6 2.90 -13.39 -14.64
CA ASP A 6 4.25 -13.17 -15.19
C ASP A 6 4.27 -12.17 -16.35
N GLU A 7 3.12 -11.71 -16.84
CA GLU A 7 3.04 -10.71 -17.92
C GLU A 7 3.77 -9.41 -17.55
N ILE A 8 3.68 -8.99 -16.29
CA ILE A 8 4.33 -7.77 -15.80
C ILE A 8 5.85 -7.95 -15.76
N ASP A 9 6.31 -9.12 -15.32
CA ASP A 9 7.72 -9.50 -15.30
C ASP A 9 8.30 -9.52 -16.72
N LEU A 10 7.60 -10.18 -17.64
CA LEU A 10 7.97 -10.26 -19.06
C LEU A 10 8.06 -8.88 -19.72
N ARG A 11 7.16 -7.97 -19.36
CA ARG A 11 7.14 -6.59 -19.88
C ARG A 11 8.21 -5.69 -19.28
N THR A 12 8.58 -5.90 -18.02
CA THR A 12 9.55 -5.06 -17.29
C THR A 12 10.96 -5.62 -17.34
N GLY A 13 11.13 -6.89 -17.73
CA GLY A 13 12.39 -7.62 -17.61
C GLY A 13 12.76 -7.94 -16.16
N TYR A 14 11.87 -7.67 -15.22
CA TYR A 14 12.05 -7.93 -13.80
C TYR A 14 11.58 -9.35 -13.50
N LYS A 15 12.35 -10.11 -12.72
CA LYS A 15 11.97 -11.47 -12.28
C LYS A 15 11.51 -11.40 -10.84
N THR A 16 10.22 -11.61 -10.61
CA THR A 16 9.59 -11.59 -9.30
C THR A 16 9.67 -12.99 -8.70
N ASP A 17 10.59 -13.18 -7.76
CA ASP A 17 10.80 -14.44 -7.05
C ASP A 17 10.10 -14.46 -5.68
N LEU A 18 9.98 -13.30 -5.02
CA LEU A 18 9.36 -13.16 -3.71
C LEU A 18 8.33 -12.03 -3.69
N ILE A 19 7.17 -12.29 -3.10
CA ILE A 19 6.10 -11.32 -2.92
C ILE A 19 5.57 -11.36 -1.50
N LEU A 20 5.47 -10.21 -0.85
CA LEU A 20 4.75 -10.01 0.40
C LEU A 20 3.67 -8.95 0.20
N CYS A 21 2.40 -9.35 0.32
CA CYS A 21 1.26 -8.46 0.21
C CYS A 21 0.55 -8.32 1.55
N MET A 22 0.20 -7.09 1.92
CA MET A 22 -0.62 -6.81 3.10
C MET A 22 -1.58 -5.65 2.85
N PRO A 23 -2.79 -5.69 3.43
CA PRO A 23 -3.73 -4.59 3.32
C PRO A 23 -3.26 -3.39 4.13
N ILE A 24 -3.59 -2.19 3.63
CA ILE A 24 -3.49 -0.94 4.37
C ILE A 24 -4.88 -0.64 4.93
N CYS A 25 -4.99 -0.56 6.25
CA CYS A 25 -6.25 -0.25 6.93
C CYS A 25 -6.27 1.19 7.46
N ASN A 26 -7.45 1.80 7.50
CA ASN A 26 -7.70 3.06 8.22
C ASN A 26 -7.84 2.81 9.74
N TYR A 27 -8.07 3.86 10.53
CA TYR A 27 -8.29 3.71 11.99
C TYR A 27 -9.57 2.94 12.35
N GLU A 28 -10.53 2.83 11.44
CA GLU A 28 -11.80 2.11 11.59
C GLU A 28 -11.66 0.61 11.26
N GLY A 29 -10.51 0.21 10.70
CA GLY A 29 -10.23 -1.15 10.27
C GLY A 29 -10.59 -1.43 8.80
N ASP A 30 -11.12 -0.46 8.07
CA ASP A 30 -11.45 -0.62 6.65
C ASP A 30 -10.18 -0.65 5.79
N VAL A 31 -10.17 -1.54 4.81
CA VAL A 31 -9.08 -1.63 3.83
C VAL A 31 -9.19 -0.49 2.84
N ILE A 32 -8.24 0.43 2.88
CA ILE A 32 -8.15 1.58 1.97
C ILE A 32 -7.17 1.36 0.83
N GLY A 33 -6.40 0.28 0.88
CA GLY A 33 -5.45 -0.09 -0.17
C GLY A 33 -4.72 -1.39 0.15
N VAL A 34 -3.80 -1.77 -0.74
CA VAL A 34 -2.93 -2.93 -0.57
C VAL A 34 -1.50 -2.49 -0.87
N ALA A 35 -0.57 -2.87 0.00
CA ALA A 35 0.84 -2.70 -0.24
C ALA A 35 1.47 -4.04 -0.62
N GLN A 36 2.41 -3.98 -1.56
CA GLN A 36 3.14 -5.13 -2.06
C GLN A 36 4.63 -4.83 -2.00
N ILE A 37 5.40 -5.74 -1.41
CA ILE A 37 6.86 -5.78 -1.52
C ILE A 37 7.21 -6.94 -2.45
N ILE A 38 8.04 -6.64 -3.45
CA ILE A 38 8.60 -7.62 -4.37
C ILE A 38 10.10 -7.70 -4.15
N ASN A 39 10.65 -8.91 -4.20
CA ASN A 39 12.07 -9.26 -4.13
C ASN A 39 12.86 -8.53 -3.04
N LYS A 40 13.17 -9.27 -1.99
CA LYS A 40 14.14 -8.82 -1.01
C LYS A 40 15.49 -8.61 -1.69
N THR A 41 16.22 -7.57 -1.28
CA THR A 41 17.54 -7.23 -1.85
C THR A 41 18.68 -8.01 -1.20
N ASP A 42 18.39 -8.82 -0.18
CA ASP A 42 19.35 -9.76 0.38
C ASP A 42 19.25 -11.12 -0.33
N ASP A 43 20.21 -12.01 -0.09
CA ASP A 43 20.22 -13.35 -0.69
C ASP A 43 19.18 -14.32 -0.06
N SER A 44 18.16 -13.81 0.66
CA SER A 44 17.15 -14.67 1.28
C SER A 44 16.15 -15.18 0.25
N THR A 45 15.68 -16.42 0.46
CA THR A 45 14.68 -17.07 -0.39
C THR A 45 13.25 -16.94 0.16
N GLU A 46 13.05 -16.18 1.24
CA GLU A 46 11.73 -15.94 1.84
C GLU A 46 11.72 -14.66 2.70
N PHE A 47 10.51 -14.13 2.94
CA PHE A 47 10.32 -13.07 3.93
C PHE A 47 10.25 -13.68 5.33
N SER A 48 11.06 -13.16 6.25
CA SER A 48 11.04 -13.61 7.64
C SER A 48 9.83 -13.05 8.40
N ASN A 49 9.49 -13.68 9.54
CA ASN A 49 8.46 -13.15 10.45
C ASN A 49 8.76 -11.71 10.91
N ARG A 50 10.05 -11.34 10.99
CA ARG A 50 10.45 -9.97 11.30
C ARG A 50 10.13 -9.01 10.15
N ASP A 51 10.33 -9.43 8.91
CA ASP A 51 9.99 -8.62 7.72
C ASP A 51 8.47 -8.36 7.68
N VAL A 52 7.67 -9.40 7.97
CA VAL A 52 6.21 -9.34 8.11
C VAL A 52 5.80 -8.35 9.22
N GLU A 53 6.37 -8.47 10.41
CA GLU A 53 6.04 -7.61 11.55
C GLU A 53 6.41 -6.14 11.29
N VAL A 54 7.60 -5.90 10.73
CA VAL A 54 8.05 -4.55 10.37
C VAL A 54 7.15 -3.97 9.30
N PHE A 55 6.85 -4.73 8.24
CA PHE A 55 5.98 -4.27 7.16
C PHE A 55 4.60 -3.90 7.67
N GLN A 56 3.99 -4.74 8.51
CA GLN A 56 2.69 -4.45 9.13
C GLN A 56 2.70 -3.12 9.89
N ARG A 57 3.74 -2.87 10.70
CA ARG A 57 3.87 -1.60 11.45
C ARG A 57 3.98 -0.39 10.51
N TYR A 58 4.72 -0.52 9.41
CA TYR A 58 4.80 0.54 8.39
C TYR A 58 3.44 0.83 7.76
N LEU A 59 2.67 -0.21 7.43
CA LEU A 59 1.35 -0.01 6.82
C LEU A 59 0.35 0.67 7.74
N THR A 60 0.46 0.48 9.06
CA THR A 60 -0.34 1.25 10.03
C THR A 60 -0.06 2.76 9.91
N PHE A 61 1.21 3.16 9.78
CA PHE A 61 1.55 4.58 9.58
C PHE A 61 1.09 5.10 8.22
N CYS A 62 1.22 4.29 7.16
CA CYS A 62 0.71 4.62 5.85
C CYS A 62 -0.81 4.84 5.87
N GLY A 63 -1.55 3.98 6.58
CA GLY A 63 -3.01 4.10 6.74
C GLY A 63 -3.42 5.44 7.32
N ILE A 64 -2.79 5.85 8.42
CA ILE A 64 -3.03 7.15 9.08
C ILE A 64 -2.70 8.31 8.12
N GLY A 65 -1.56 8.25 7.45
CA GLY A 65 -1.11 9.31 6.53
C GLY A 65 -2.04 9.48 5.33
N ILE A 66 -2.45 8.36 4.70
CA ILE A 66 -3.37 8.36 3.56
C ILE A 66 -4.73 8.92 3.99
N GLN A 67 -5.24 8.47 5.13
CA GLN A 67 -6.53 8.94 5.64
C GLN A 67 -6.52 10.43 5.95
N ASN A 68 -5.45 10.95 6.57
CA ASN A 68 -5.31 12.38 6.83
C ASN A 68 -5.25 13.19 5.54
N ALA A 69 -4.54 12.70 4.52
CA ALA A 69 -4.48 13.35 3.21
C ALA A 69 -5.86 13.39 2.53
N GLN A 70 -6.61 12.29 2.57
CA GLN A 70 -7.97 12.21 2.05
C GLN A 70 -8.91 13.18 2.78
N LEU A 71 -8.86 13.23 4.12
CA LEU A 71 -9.68 14.15 4.92
C LEU A 71 -9.35 15.63 4.62
N PHE A 72 -8.06 15.94 4.44
CA PHE A 72 -7.63 17.29 4.08
C PHE A 72 -8.15 17.69 2.69
N GLU A 73 -8.03 16.80 1.70
CA GLU A 73 -8.53 17.05 0.34
C GLU A 73 -10.05 17.29 0.32
N VAL A 74 -10.82 16.45 1.03
CA VAL A 74 -12.28 16.61 1.17
C VAL A 74 -12.61 17.96 1.81
N SER A 75 -11.92 18.32 2.91
CA SER A 75 -12.13 19.60 3.60
C SER A 75 -11.87 20.81 2.69
N VAL A 76 -10.82 20.75 1.87
CA VAL A 76 -10.48 21.81 0.91
C VAL A 76 -11.55 21.90 -0.20
N LEU A 77 -12.07 20.78 -0.68
CA LEU A 77 -13.12 20.75 -1.70
C LEU A 77 -14.45 21.31 -1.17
N GLU A 78 -14.82 20.97 0.06
CA GLU A 78 -16.02 21.52 0.72
C GLU A 78 -15.90 23.02 0.94
N TYR A 79 -14.74 23.51 1.39
CA TYR A 79 -14.48 24.93 1.53
C TYR A 79 -14.64 25.69 0.21
N LYS A 80 -14.10 25.15 -0.89
CA LYS A 80 -14.24 25.74 -2.23
C LYS A 80 -15.70 25.75 -2.72
N ARG A 81 -16.45 24.66 -2.51
CA ARG A 81 -17.88 24.60 -2.87
C ARG A 81 -18.68 25.69 -2.17
N ASN A 82 -18.39 25.94 -0.89
CA ASN A 82 -19.10 26.95 -0.11
C ASN A 82 -18.75 28.39 -0.53
N GLN A 83 -17.59 28.63 -1.16
CA GLN A 83 -17.20 29.96 -1.65
C GLN A 83 -17.70 30.29 -3.07
N VAL A 84 -17.97 29.30 -3.90
CA VAL A 84 -18.45 29.50 -5.29
C VAL A 84 -19.99 29.62 -5.35
N GLY A 85 -20.69 29.35 -4.24
CA GLY A 85 -22.14 29.47 -4.12
C GLY A 85 -22.69 30.89 -3.89
N ILE A 86 -21.99 31.96 -4.30
CA ILE A 86 -22.45 33.35 -4.20
C ILE A 86 -22.44 34.01 -5.57
#